data_AF-A0A329MHS4-F1
#
_entry.id   AF-A0A329MHS4-F1
#
_cell.length_a   1.000
_cell.length_b   1.000
_cell.length_c   1.000
_cell.angle_alpha   90.00
_cell.angle_beta   90.00
_cell.angle_gamma   90.00
#
_symmetry.space_group_name_H-M   'P 1'
#
loop_
_entity.id
_entity.type
_entity.pdbx_description
1 polymer ?
#
loop_
_entity_poly.entity_id
_entity_poly.type
_entity_poly.pdbx_seq_one_letter_code
_entity_poly.pdbx_strand_id
1 'polypeptide(L)'
;MTPGRKCLDTAEGVLVALRHCTVDEAFREIIRAAQHHQVPLFTLADALVTAASGTVASGTAEYPNVAARTAVLAEWGPLLLTPTSAHQ
;
A
#
# COMPACT_ATOMS: atom_id res chain seq x y z
N MET A 1 -6.86 -19.72 -5.83
CA MET A 1 -6.75 -18.28 -5.50
C MET A 1 -5.85 -17.63 -6.52
N THR A 2 -6.34 -16.63 -7.25
CA THR A 2 -5.52 -15.88 -8.22
C THR A 2 -4.53 -14.98 -7.46
N PRO A 3 -3.25 -14.90 -7.86
CA PRO A 3 -2.23 -14.12 -7.15
C PRO A 3 -2.65 -12.67 -6.82
N GLY A 4 -3.34 -12.00 -7.74
CA GLY A 4 -3.78 -10.61 -7.54
C GLY A 4 -4.75 -10.41 -6.37
N ARG A 5 -5.60 -11.40 -6.06
CA ARG A 5 -6.54 -11.29 -4.93
C ARG A 5 -5.81 -11.30 -3.59
N LYS A 6 -4.76 -12.13 -3.46
CA LYS A 6 -3.93 -12.17 -2.25
C LYS A 6 -3.23 -10.84 -1.97
N CYS A 7 -2.70 -10.17 -2.99
CA CYS A 7 -2.03 -8.88 -2.80
C CYS A 7 -3.01 -7.80 -2.33
N LEU A 8 -4.23 -7.78 -2.90
CA LEU A 8 -5.26 -6.85 -2.48
C LEU A 8 -5.73 -7.09 -1.04
N ASP A 9 -6.02 -8.35 -0.68
CA ASP A 9 -6.41 -8.71 0.70
C ASP A 9 -5.32 -8.28 1.72
N THR A 10 -4.04 -8.43 1.37
CA THR A 10 -2.91 -7.96 2.21
C THR A 10 -2.87 -6.43 2.32
N ALA A 11 -3.05 -5.71 1.20
CA ALA A 11 -3.07 -4.25 1.18
C ALA A 11 -4.20 -3.67 2.05
N GLU A 12 -5.38 -4.30 2.02
CA GLU A 12 -6.49 -3.96 2.91
C GLU A 12 -6.10 -4.14 4.38
N GLY A 13 -5.48 -5.27 4.73
CA GLY A 13 -4.98 -5.55 6.08
C GLY A 13 -3.96 -4.51 6.57
N VAL A 14 -3.06 -4.05 5.69
CA VAL A 14 -2.11 -2.97 6.00
C VAL A 14 -2.85 -1.69 6.38
N LEU A 15 -3.84 -1.26 5.59
CA LEU A 15 -4.59 -0.05 5.89
C LEU A 15 -5.47 -0.18 7.13
N VAL A 16 -6.08 -1.33 7.36
CA VAL A 16 -6.83 -1.62 8.60
C VAL A 16 -5.91 -1.43 9.81
N ALA A 17 -4.69 -1.95 9.76
CA ALA A 17 -3.73 -1.81 10.86
C ALA A 17 -3.26 -0.36 11.06
N LEU A 18 -2.97 0.37 9.98
CA LEU A 18 -2.44 1.74 10.04
C LEU A 18 -3.51 2.80 10.35
N ARG A 19 -4.75 2.58 9.92
CA ARG A 19 -5.84 3.57 10.01
C ARG A 19 -6.95 3.19 11.00
N HIS A 20 -6.90 1.98 11.57
CA HIS A 20 -7.94 1.44 12.44
C HIS A 20 -9.35 1.50 11.83
N CYS A 21 -9.45 1.21 10.54
CA CYS A 21 -10.71 1.17 9.79
C CYS A 21 -11.19 -0.26 9.53
N THR A 22 -12.38 -0.40 8.96
CA THR A 22 -12.91 -1.70 8.49
C THR A 22 -12.28 -2.11 7.15
N VAL A 23 -12.36 -3.40 6.81
CA VAL A 23 -11.88 -3.92 5.51
C VAL A 23 -12.59 -3.25 4.33
N ASP A 24 -13.92 -3.03 4.42
CA ASP A 24 -14.68 -2.32 3.39
C ASP A 24 -14.27 -0.86 3.20
N GLU A 25 -13.88 -0.18 4.28
CA GLU A 25 -13.34 1.18 4.19
C GLU A 25 -11.95 1.18 3.55
N ALA A 26 -11.07 0.27 3.96
CA ALA A 26 -9.76 0.09 3.35
C ALA A 26 -9.88 -0.19 1.84
N PHE A 27 -10.74 -1.12 1.43
CA PHE A 27 -10.93 -1.46 0.02
C PHE A 27 -11.41 -0.26 -0.81
N ARG A 28 -12.42 0.48 -0.32
CA ARG A 28 -12.92 1.69 -0.99
C ARG A 28 -11.84 2.77 -1.11
N GLU A 29 -11.00 2.90 -0.09
CA GLU A 29 -9.89 3.85 -0.10
C GLU A 29 -8.84 3.50 -1.16
N ILE A 30 -8.46 2.22 -1.27
CA ILE A 30 -7.52 1.76 -2.31
C ILE A 30 -8.10 2.01 -3.71
N ILE A 31 -9.39 1.74 -3.93
CA ILE A 31 -10.06 2.06 -5.21
C ILE A 31 -10.00 3.56 -5.50
N ARG A 32 -10.36 4.40 -4.53
CA ARG A 32 -10.36 5.85 -4.68
C ARG A 32 -8.97 6.35 -5.06
N ALA A 33 -7.93 5.88 -4.38
CA ALA A 33 -6.54 6.23 -4.68
C ALA A 33 -6.13 5.75 -6.09
N ALA A 34 -6.46 4.51 -6.46
CA ALA A 34 -6.16 3.97 -7.79
C ALA A 34 -6.78 4.81 -8.91
N GLN A 35 -8.03 5.25 -8.73
CA GLN A 35 -8.73 6.11 -9.67
C GLN A 35 -8.12 7.52 -9.72
N HIS A 36 -7.86 8.11 -8.55
CA HIS A 36 -7.32 9.47 -8.44
C HIS A 36 -5.94 9.60 -9.10
N HIS A 37 -5.08 8.60 -8.92
CA HIS A 37 -3.72 8.58 -9.49
C HIS A 37 -3.63 7.86 -10.84
N GLN A 38 -4.75 7.34 -11.36
CA GLN A 38 -4.82 6.59 -12.61
C GLN A 38 -3.87 5.38 -12.66
N VAL A 39 -3.75 4.68 -11.54
CA VAL A 39 -2.91 3.48 -11.39
C VAL A 39 -3.81 2.23 -11.34
N PRO A 40 -3.47 1.12 -12.02
CA PRO A 40 -4.23 -0.11 -11.90
C PRO A 40 -4.32 -0.59 -10.44
N LEU A 41 -5.51 -0.99 -10.00
CA LEU A 41 -5.79 -1.34 -8.60
C LEU A 41 -4.77 -2.33 -8.00
N PHE A 42 -4.52 -3.44 -8.70
CA PHE A 42 -3.58 -4.46 -8.24
C PHE A 42 -2.12 -3.98 -8.23
N THR A 43 -1.75 -3.07 -9.12
CA THR A 43 -0.42 -2.45 -9.12
C THR A 43 -0.25 -1.50 -7.94
N LEU A 44 -1.31 -0.76 -7.58
CA LEU A 44 -1.28 0.10 -6.39
C LEU A 44 -1.24 -0.74 -5.10
N ALA A 45 -2.02 -1.82 -5.03
CA ALA A 45 -2.01 -2.73 -3.89
C ALA A 45 -0.63 -3.38 -3.68
N ASP A 46 0.01 -3.86 -4.75
CA ASP A 46 1.36 -4.41 -4.71
C ASP A 46 2.41 -3.38 -4.24
N ALA A 47 2.32 -2.15 -4.77
CA ALA A 47 3.19 -1.06 -4.34
C ALA A 47 2.99 -0.70 -2.85
N LEU A 48 1.75 -0.73 -2.34
CA LEU A 48 1.45 -0.46 -0.93
C LEU A 48 2.04 -1.55 -0.02
N VAL A 49 1.90 -2.82 -0.38
CA VAL A 49 2.47 -3.94 0.39
C VAL A 49 3.99 -3.89 0.38
N THR A 50 4.61 -3.62 -0.77
CA THR A 50 6.06 -3.42 -0.89
C THR A 50 6.49 -2.21 -0.03
N ALA A 51 5.67 -1.17 0.03
CA ALA A 51 5.95 0.00 0.83
C ALA A 51 5.96 -0.30 2.33
N ALA A 52 4.92 -1.00 2.80
CA ALA A 52 4.78 -1.42 4.19
C ALA A 52 5.81 -2.47 4.63
N SER A 53 6.33 -3.26 3.69
CA SER A 53 7.38 -4.27 3.95
C SER A 53 8.78 -3.67 4.18
N GLY A 54 8.91 -2.33 4.19
CA GLY A 54 10.18 -1.63 4.44
C GLY A 54 11.14 -1.63 3.23
N THR A 55 10.75 -2.21 2.10
CA THR A 55 11.62 -2.39 0.93
C THR A 55 11.83 -1.10 0.12
N VAL A 56 11.10 -0.02 0.44
CA VAL A 56 11.28 1.32 -0.16
C VAL A 56 12.54 2.02 0.35
N ALA A 57 12.99 1.69 1.55
CA ALA A 57 14.06 2.44 2.22
C ALA A 57 15.45 2.07 1.69
N SER A 58 15.63 0.88 1.12
CA SER A 58 16.96 0.37 0.73
C SER A 58 17.39 0.73 -0.69
N GLY A 59 16.56 1.43 -1.49
CA GLY A 59 16.93 1.87 -2.84
C GLY A 59 17.21 0.75 -3.86
N THR A 60 17.07 -0.52 -3.46
CA THR A 60 17.44 -1.71 -4.24
C THR A 60 16.25 -2.56 -4.67
N ALA A 61 15.04 -2.31 -4.15
CA ALA A 61 13.84 -2.91 -4.71
C ALA A 61 13.51 -2.17 -6.02
N GLU A 62 13.65 -2.86 -7.15
CA GLU A 62 13.08 -2.43 -8.42
C GLU A 62 11.57 -2.25 -8.21
N TYR A 63 11.13 -1.03 -7.87
CA TYR A 63 9.71 -0.70 -7.89
C TYR A 63 9.30 -0.67 -9.35
N PRO A 64 8.51 -1.65 -9.83
CA PRO A 64 8.26 -1.78 -11.27
C PRO A 64 7.39 -0.64 -11.82
N ASN A 65 6.75 0.15 -10.94
CA ASN A 65 5.91 1.27 -11.35
C ASN A 65 6.13 2.51 -10.47
N VAL A 66 6.79 3.52 -11.04
CA VAL A 66 7.06 4.81 -10.39
C VAL A 66 5.78 5.55 -10.03
N ALA A 67 4.75 5.50 -10.89
CA ALA A 67 3.46 6.16 -10.62
C ALA A 67 2.76 5.54 -9.40
N ALA A 68 2.79 4.20 -9.29
CA ALA A 68 2.22 3.50 -8.13
C ALA A 68 2.97 3.84 -6.83
N ARG A 69 4.31 3.89 -6.86
CA ARG A 69 5.11 4.32 -5.71
C ARG A 69 4.79 5.76 -5.31
N THR A 70 4.72 6.68 -6.27
CA THR A 70 4.37 8.08 -6.01
C THR A 70 2.97 8.21 -5.41
N ALA A 71 1.99 7.47 -5.94
CA ALA A 71 0.63 7.44 -5.42
C ALA A 71 0.57 6.94 -3.97
N VAL A 72 1.27 5.83 -3.66
CA VAL A 72 1.35 5.29 -2.29
C VAL A 72 1.96 6.29 -1.32
N LEU A 73 3.06 6.93 -1.69
CA LEU A 73 3.72 7.92 -0.83
C LEU A 73 2.85 9.18 -0.65
N ALA A 74 2.11 9.58 -1.68
CA ALA A 74 1.21 10.73 -1.61
C ALA A 74 -0.01 10.47 -0.70
N GLU A 75 -0.60 9.28 -0.75
CA GLU A 75 -1.80 8.95 0.03
C GLU A 75 -1.47 8.48 1.45
N TRP A 76 -0.43 7.65 1.62
CA TRP A 76 -0.15 6.92 2.86
C TRP A 76 1.28 7.09 3.40
N GLY A 77 2.12 7.90 2.74
CA GLY A 77 3.51 8.11 3.15
C GLY A 77 3.72 8.40 4.64
N PRO A 78 2.96 9.33 5.27
CA PRO A 78 3.09 9.61 6.71
C PRO A 78 2.77 8.42 7.63
N LEU A 79 1.85 7.55 7.21
CA LEU A 79 1.48 6.34 7.96
C LEU A 79 2.53 5.24 7.84
N LEU A 80 3.25 5.21 6.71
CA LEU A 80 4.31 4.23 6.43
C LEU A 80 5.67 4.65 7.01
N LEU A 81 5.88 5.96 7.20
CA LEU A 81 7.14 6.54 7.69
C LEU A 81 7.12 6.81 9.20
N THR A 82 5.96 6.70 9.85
CA THR A 82 5.92 6.74 11.32
C THR A 82 6.62 5.49 11.81
N PRO A 83 7.77 5.61 12.50
CA PRO A 83 8.44 4.43 13.03
C PRO A 83 7.44 3.76 13.96
N THR A 84 7.10 2.51 13.67
CA THR A 84 6.49 1.61 14.65
C THR A 84 7.51 1.46 15.76
N SER A 85 7.52 2.40 16.70
CA SER A 85 8.17 2.21 17.99
C SER A 85 7.54 0.98 18.62
N ALA A 86 8.38 0.01 18.97
CA ALA A 86 8.07 -1.31 19.51
C ALA A 86 7.63 -2.35 18.47
N HIS A 87 8.51 -3.30 18.17
CA HIS A 87 8.41 -4.70 18.63
C HIS A 87 9.81 -5.34 18.46
N GLN A 88 10.62 -5.28 19.53
CA GLN A 88 11.73 -6.19 19.78
C GLN A 88 11.43 -6.92 21.09
#